data_AF-A0A8T5MAJ9-F1
#
_entry.id   AF-A0A8T5MAJ9-F1
#
_cell.length_a   1.000
_cell.length_b   1.000
_cell.length_c   1.000
_cell.angle_alpha   90.00
_cell.angle_beta   90.00
_cell.angle_gamma   90.00
#
_symmetry.space_group_name_H-M   'P 1'
#
loop_
_entity.id
_entity.type
_entity.pdbx_description
1 polymer ?
#
loop_
_entity_poly.entity_id
_entity_poly.type
_entity_poly.pdbx_seq_one_letter_code
_entity_poly.pdbx_strand_id
1 'polypeptide(L)'
;MKFKLEDYGPIDYRTWILGDKAREGANIKKSNILTSEELKIWDESIKYQDQRNDPGQGEIVTYFVIKLLNYLKGKREVAVPAAILHDTGFYGEDPTAWKKLVNSGANTDTEEHRRPHQNRGCLIAGRVLENANYPEEYHNEIADIIGDHDTRKLPTTDSGKIVRAADLLWRVTYPCVQIYLPELSVKHALTKLEKTSLNLKSPHTLGETEKQIARIELANTLLFKFGKAAHQVLQENYLKELNKVLLF
;
A
#
# COMPACT_ATOMS: atom_id res chain seq x y z
N MET A 1 6.42 22.51 6.31
CA MET A 1 6.66 22.05 7.70
C MET A 1 7.53 20.80 7.60
N LYS A 2 8.66 20.68 8.31
CA LYS A 2 9.42 19.42 8.35
C LYS A 2 8.74 18.52 9.37
N PHE A 3 7.97 17.53 8.91
CA PHE A 3 7.36 16.56 9.79
C PHE A 3 8.46 15.72 10.43
N LYS A 4 8.34 15.45 11.73
CA LYS A 4 9.21 14.50 12.40
C LYS A 4 8.50 13.16 12.49
N LEU A 5 9.28 12.08 12.42
CA LEU A 5 8.73 10.74 12.47
C LEU A 5 8.07 10.42 13.83
N GLU A 6 8.45 11.13 14.88
CA GLU A 6 7.78 11.09 16.18
C GLU A 6 6.30 11.48 16.10
N ASP A 7 5.91 12.30 15.11
CA ASP A 7 4.53 12.77 14.89
C ASP A 7 3.67 11.78 14.10
N TYR A 8 4.25 10.71 13.56
CA TYR A 8 3.48 9.72 12.80
C TYR A 8 2.51 8.97 13.70
N GLY A 9 1.20 9.09 13.45
CA GLY A 9 0.16 8.26 14.08
C GLY A 9 -0.19 7.07 13.19
N PRO A 10 -0.34 5.85 13.75
CA PRO A 10 -0.77 4.69 12.98
C PRO A 10 -2.23 4.83 12.50
N ILE A 11 -2.66 3.97 11.58
CA ILE A 11 -4.06 3.87 11.15
C ILE A 11 -4.94 3.47 12.33
N ASP A 12 -5.99 4.24 12.62
CA ASP A 12 -6.97 3.86 13.63
C ASP A 12 -8.00 2.87 13.05
N TYR A 13 -7.71 1.57 13.15
CA TYR A 13 -8.61 0.51 12.69
C TYR A 13 -9.97 0.46 13.41
N ARG A 14 -10.16 1.18 14.53
CA ARG A 14 -11.47 1.30 15.21
C ARG A 14 -12.43 2.19 14.40
N THR A 15 -11.89 3.12 13.62
CA THR A 15 -12.67 4.10 12.84
C THR A 15 -12.44 3.99 11.33
N TRP A 16 -11.45 3.20 10.92
CA TRP A 16 -11.16 2.88 9.52
C TRP A 16 -12.23 1.96 8.93
N ILE A 17 -12.89 2.41 7.86
CA ILE A 17 -13.92 1.67 7.13
C ILE A 17 -13.24 0.56 6.32
N LEU A 18 -13.81 -0.64 6.36
CA LEU A 18 -13.30 -1.85 5.70
C LEU A 18 -14.29 -2.39 4.65
N GLY A 19 -13.84 -3.36 3.85
CA GLY A 19 -14.69 -4.03 2.85
C GLY A 19 -14.99 -3.13 1.66
N ASP A 20 -16.10 -3.38 0.95
CA ASP A 20 -16.36 -2.71 -0.34
C ASP A 20 -16.43 -1.18 -0.28
N LYS A 21 -16.79 -0.61 0.88
CA LYS A 21 -16.72 0.86 1.05
C LYS A 21 -15.27 1.38 1.01
N ALA A 22 -14.30 0.60 1.47
CA ALA A 22 -12.88 0.95 1.36
C ALA A 22 -12.41 0.96 -0.11
N ARG A 23 -12.93 0.03 -0.93
CA ARG A 23 -12.70 0.02 -2.40
C ARG A 23 -13.16 1.30 -3.07
N GLU A 24 -14.25 1.90 -2.58
CA GLU A 24 -14.76 3.18 -3.06
C GLU A 24 -13.97 4.40 -2.55
N GLY A 25 -12.96 4.19 -1.69
CA GLY A 25 -12.11 5.23 -1.10
C GLY A 25 -12.75 5.97 0.07
N ALA A 26 -13.61 5.29 0.85
CA ALA A 26 -14.37 5.94 1.91
C ALA A 26 -13.50 6.67 2.95
N ASN A 27 -12.32 6.16 3.30
CA ASN A 27 -11.45 6.76 4.33
C ASN A 27 -10.65 7.94 3.77
N ILE A 28 -10.07 7.82 2.58
CA ILE A 28 -9.31 8.92 1.96
C ILE A 28 -10.22 10.09 1.57
N LYS A 29 -11.47 9.83 1.17
CA LYS A 29 -12.48 10.87 0.94
C LYS A 29 -12.91 11.52 2.26
N LYS A 30 -13.23 10.72 3.29
CA LYS A 30 -13.63 11.22 4.61
C LYS A 30 -12.54 12.06 5.29
N SER A 31 -11.27 11.70 5.09
CA SER A 31 -10.13 12.42 5.69
C SER A 31 -9.75 13.71 4.96
N ASN A 32 -10.33 13.97 3.77
CA ASN A 32 -10.11 15.18 2.98
C ASN A 32 -8.62 15.44 2.69
N ILE A 33 -7.84 14.37 2.48
CA ILE A 33 -6.39 14.44 2.23
C ILE A 33 -6.03 14.52 0.74
N LEU A 34 -7.00 14.30 -0.15
CA LEU A 34 -6.85 14.42 -1.60
C LEU A 34 -7.14 15.84 -2.07
N THR A 35 -6.43 16.29 -3.10
CA THR A 35 -6.82 17.48 -3.86
C THR A 35 -8.05 17.19 -4.72
N SER A 36 -8.66 18.23 -5.29
CA SER A 36 -9.78 18.08 -6.22
C SER A 36 -9.41 17.30 -7.49
N GLU A 37 -8.17 17.43 -7.97
CA GLU A 37 -7.67 16.68 -9.14
C GLU A 37 -7.44 15.21 -8.81
N GLU A 38 -6.83 14.93 -7.64
CA GLU A 38 -6.62 13.56 -7.17
C GLU A 38 -7.95 12.84 -6.89
N LEU A 39 -8.95 13.56 -6.39
CA LEU A 39 -10.30 13.02 -6.20
C LEU A 39 -10.96 12.64 -7.54
N LYS A 40 -10.78 13.44 -8.60
CA LYS A 40 -11.26 13.08 -9.95
C LYS A 40 -10.61 11.80 -10.46
N ILE A 41 -9.29 11.66 -10.30
CA ILE A 41 -8.57 10.43 -10.67
C ILE A 41 -9.13 9.23 -9.90
N TRP A 42 -9.35 9.40 -8.59
CA TRP A 42 -9.96 8.36 -7.77
C TRP A 42 -11.34 7.96 -8.32
N ASP A 43 -12.24 8.93 -8.50
CA ASP A 43 -13.61 8.69 -8.94
C ASP A 43 -13.68 8.03 -10.34
N GLU A 44 -12.85 8.47 -11.29
CA GLU A 44 -12.71 7.86 -12.62
C GLU A 44 -12.17 6.42 -12.56
N SER A 45 -11.38 6.09 -11.53
CA SER A 45 -10.74 4.79 -11.40
C SER A 45 -11.52 3.76 -10.56
N ILE A 46 -12.58 4.15 -9.83
CA ILE A 46 -13.29 3.28 -8.86
C ILE A 46 -13.60 1.88 -9.41
N LYS A 47 -14.07 1.79 -10.66
CA LYS A 47 -14.43 0.50 -11.28
C LYS A 47 -13.26 -0.44 -11.55
N TYR A 48 -12.02 0.07 -11.48
CA TYR A 48 -10.79 -0.69 -11.63
C TYR A 48 -10.11 -1.00 -10.29
N GLN A 49 -10.61 -0.48 -9.17
CA GLN A 49 -9.97 -0.63 -7.85
C GLN A 49 -10.19 -2.03 -7.24
N ASP A 50 -9.16 -2.53 -6.56
CA ASP A 50 -9.13 -3.75 -5.73
C ASP A 50 -9.76 -5.00 -6.39
N GLN A 51 -9.50 -5.19 -7.68
CA GLN A 51 -10.11 -6.26 -8.48
C GLN A 51 -9.63 -7.67 -8.09
N ARG A 52 -8.64 -7.79 -7.19
CA ARG A 52 -8.16 -9.08 -6.63
C ARG A 52 -8.89 -9.46 -5.33
N ASN A 53 -10.07 -8.89 -5.07
CA ASN A 53 -10.81 -9.07 -3.83
C ASN A 53 -10.00 -8.70 -2.57
N ASP A 54 -9.24 -7.62 -2.68
CA ASP A 54 -8.44 -7.04 -1.61
C ASP A 54 -8.89 -5.60 -1.26
N PRO A 55 -10.16 -5.41 -0.88
CA PRO A 55 -10.75 -4.08 -0.74
C PRO A 55 -9.99 -3.20 0.27
N GLY A 56 -9.74 -1.96 -0.15
CA GLY A 56 -8.98 -0.95 0.60
C GLY A 56 -7.49 -0.91 0.25
N GLN A 57 -6.99 -1.78 -0.64
CA GLN A 57 -5.57 -1.79 -1.01
C GLN A 57 -5.17 -0.48 -1.69
N GLY A 58 -5.87 -0.07 -2.75
CA GLY A 58 -5.55 1.17 -3.46
C GLY A 58 -5.65 2.40 -2.55
N GLU A 59 -6.62 2.40 -1.64
CA GLU A 59 -6.85 3.51 -0.70
C GLU A 59 -5.74 3.61 0.33
N ILE A 60 -5.32 2.50 0.94
CA ILE A 60 -4.28 2.51 1.98
C ILE A 60 -2.92 2.79 1.37
N VAL A 61 -2.62 2.27 0.16
CA VAL A 61 -1.40 2.65 -0.56
C VAL A 61 -1.38 4.14 -0.85
N THR A 62 -2.50 4.72 -1.30
CA THR A 62 -2.63 6.17 -1.52
C THR A 62 -2.42 6.96 -0.21
N TYR A 63 -3.03 6.51 0.89
CA TYR A 63 -2.83 7.09 2.22
C TYR A 63 -1.35 7.09 2.61
N PHE A 64 -0.65 5.96 2.47
CA PHE A 64 0.77 5.88 2.81
C PHE A 64 1.64 6.75 1.94
N VAL A 65 1.37 6.86 0.63
CA VAL A 65 2.11 7.79 -0.24
C VAL A 65 1.99 9.23 0.26
N ILE A 66 0.79 9.67 0.60
CA ILE A 66 0.55 11.03 1.13
C ILE A 66 1.30 11.22 2.46
N LYS A 67 1.32 10.21 3.34
CA LYS A 67 2.08 10.28 4.58
C LYS A 67 3.59 10.29 4.35
N LEU A 68 4.10 9.48 3.43
CA LEU A 68 5.53 9.38 3.13
C LEU A 68 6.09 10.65 2.49
N LEU A 69 5.30 11.37 1.70
CA LEU A 69 5.68 12.68 1.14
C LEU A 69 5.97 13.75 2.20
N ASN A 70 5.54 13.54 3.45
CA ASN A 70 5.90 14.43 4.57
C ASN A 70 7.35 14.25 5.04
N TYR A 71 7.97 13.11 4.72
CA TYR A 71 9.30 12.71 5.21
C TYR A 71 10.32 12.50 4.10
N LEU A 72 9.84 12.15 2.90
CA LEU A 72 10.66 11.76 1.76
C LEU A 72 10.48 12.76 0.62
N LYS A 73 11.53 12.92 -0.19
CA LYS A 73 11.47 13.72 -1.40
C LYS A 73 10.69 12.96 -2.47
N GLY A 74 9.77 13.63 -3.14
CA GLY A 74 8.98 13.09 -4.26
C GLY A 74 8.04 14.16 -4.79
N LYS A 75 7.49 13.95 -5.99
CA LYS A 75 6.49 14.85 -6.57
C LYS A 75 5.11 14.31 -6.20
N ARG A 76 4.27 15.14 -5.57
CA ARG A 76 2.92 14.71 -5.18
C ARG A 76 2.09 14.41 -6.42
N GLU A 77 2.24 15.26 -7.42
CA GLU A 77 1.61 15.24 -8.74
C GLU A 77 1.93 13.97 -9.55
N VAL A 78 2.93 13.20 -9.12
CA VAL A 78 3.26 11.90 -9.71
C VAL A 78 2.92 10.78 -8.74
N ALA A 79 3.41 10.86 -7.50
CA ALA A 79 3.32 9.75 -6.56
C ALA A 79 1.87 9.43 -6.18
N VAL A 80 1.01 10.44 -5.96
CA VAL A 80 -0.39 10.20 -5.56
C VAL A 80 -1.19 9.59 -6.72
N PRO A 81 -1.21 10.16 -7.94
CA PRO A 81 -1.86 9.52 -9.08
C PRO A 81 -1.34 8.10 -9.36
N ALA A 82 -0.03 7.89 -9.31
CA ALA A 82 0.55 6.57 -9.50
C ALA A 82 0.08 5.58 -8.41
N ALA A 83 -0.01 5.99 -7.15
CA ALA A 83 -0.52 5.17 -6.06
C ALA A 83 -2.00 4.78 -6.26
N ILE A 84 -2.83 5.73 -6.69
CA ILE A 84 -4.25 5.48 -6.99
C ILE A 84 -4.38 4.43 -8.11
N LEU A 85 -3.48 4.47 -9.11
CA LEU A 85 -3.65 3.70 -10.34
C LEU A 85 -2.82 2.41 -10.42
N HIS A 86 -1.86 2.18 -9.50
CA HIS A 86 -0.82 1.15 -9.67
C HIS A 86 -1.34 -0.28 -9.91
N ASP A 87 -2.39 -0.68 -9.20
CA ASP A 87 -2.96 -2.03 -9.26
C ASP A 87 -4.28 -2.10 -10.06
N THR A 88 -4.68 -1.01 -10.73
CA THR A 88 -5.88 -1.00 -11.59
C THR A 88 -5.81 -2.00 -12.75
N GLY A 89 -4.59 -2.41 -13.11
CA GLY A 89 -4.32 -3.40 -14.13
C GLY A 89 -4.81 -4.81 -13.83
N PHE A 90 -5.21 -5.13 -12.60
CA PHE A 90 -5.89 -6.41 -12.29
C PHE A 90 -7.33 -6.47 -12.83
N TYR A 91 -7.86 -5.36 -13.35
CA TYR A 91 -9.17 -5.32 -13.97
C TYR A 91 -9.32 -6.35 -15.10
N GLY A 92 -10.39 -7.14 -15.02
CA GLY A 92 -10.73 -8.19 -15.99
C GLY A 92 -10.09 -9.56 -15.71
N GLU A 93 -9.32 -9.71 -14.63
CA GLU A 93 -8.77 -11.00 -14.20
C GLU A 93 -9.73 -11.74 -13.23
N ASP A 94 -9.52 -13.05 -13.03
CA ASP A 94 -10.23 -13.79 -11.96
C ASP A 94 -9.88 -13.15 -10.60
N PRO A 95 -10.86 -12.59 -9.86
CA PRO A 95 -10.60 -11.91 -8.59
C PRO A 95 -9.97 -12.80 -7.52
N THR A 96 -9.98 -14.11 -7.69
CA THR A 96 -9.43 -15.09 -6.76
C THR A 96 -8.07 -15.65 -7.19
N ALA A 97 -7.64 -15.43 -8.44
CA ALA A 97 -6.42 -16.02 -8.99
C ALA A 97 -5.17 -15.63 -8.19
N TRP A 98 -5.04 -14.34 -7.86
CA TRP A 98 -3.91 -13.85 -7.07
C TRP A 98 -3.87 -14.49 -5.67
N LYS A 99 -5.01 -14.53 -4.98
CA LYS A 99 -5.11 -15.14 -3.65
C LYS A 99 -4.79 -16.64 -3.69
N LYS A 100 -5.27 -17.38 -4.69
CA LYS A 100 -4.93 -18.79 -4.90
C LYS A 100 -3.44 -18.99 -5.10
N LEU A 101 -2.81 -18.13 -5.92
CA LEU A 101 -1.37 -18.16 -6.16
C LEU A 101 -0.58 -17.93 -4.86
N VAL A 102 -0.91 -16.88 -4.09
CA VAL A 102 -0.30 -16.60 -2.78
C VAL A 102 -0.45 -17.79 -1.81
N ASN A 103 -1.64 -18.39 -1.75
CA ASN A 103 -1.93 -19.50 -0.84
C ASN A 103 -1.23 -20.81 -1.24
N SER A 104 -0.92 -21.00 -2.53
CA SER A 104 -0.16 -22.15 -3.01
C SER A 104 1.31 -22.14 -2.58
N GLY A 105 1.82 -21.01 -2.08
CA GLY A 105 3.23 -20.82 -1.77
C GLY A 105 4.10 -20.60 -3.01
N ALA A 106 3.49 -20.36 -4.17
CA ALA A 106 4.20 -20.02 -5.39
C ALA A 106 5.06 -18.75 -5.22
N ASN A 107 6.12 -18.66 -6.03
CA ASN A 107 6.91 -17.45 -6.10
C ASN A 107 6.13 -16.38 -6.87
N THR A 108 5.42 -15.52 -6.15
CA THR A 108 4.62 -14.42 -6.72
C THR A 108 5.44 -13.26 -7.28
N ASP A 109 6.76 -13.29 -7.11
CA ASP A 109 7.65 -12.18 -7.50
C ASP A 109 8.23 -12.37 -8.92
N THR A 110 7.74 -13.36 -9.68
CA THR A 110 8.14 -13.55 -11.07
C THR A 110 7.43 -12.57 -12.00
N GLU A 111 8.12 -12.14 -13.06
CA GLU A 111 7.52 -11.25 -14.06
C GLU A 111 6.30 -11.86 -14.75
N GLU A 112 6.25 -13.18 -14.90
CA GLU A 112 5.12 -13.89 -15.49
C GLU A 112 3.80 -13.55 -14.78
N HIS A 113 3.84 -13.37 -13.46
CA HIS A 113 2.66 -13.06 -12.65
C HIS A 113 2.41 -11.56 -12.49
N ARG A 114 3.42 -10.69 -12.73
CA ARG A 114 3.35 -9.25 -12.46
C ARG A 114 3.25 -8.38 -13.71
N ARG A 115 3.89 -8.79 -14.81
CA ARG A 115 3.93 -8.00 -16.04
C ARG A 115 2.55 -7.77 -16.67
N PRO A 116 1.61 -8.73 -16.67
CA PRO A 116 0.29 -8.52 -17.25
C PRO A 116 -0.48 -7.35 -16.60
N HIS A 117 -0.54 -7.30 -15.26
CA HIS A 117 -1.26 -6.23 -14.57
C HIS A 117 -0.54 -4.89 -14.74
N GLN A 118 0.79 -4.84 -14.69
CA GLN A 118 1.54 -3.60 -14.90
C GLN A 118 1.27 -3.00 -16.29
N ASN A 119 1.33 -3.82 -17.35
CA ASN A 119 1.09 -3.35 -18.72
C ASN A 119 -0.35 -2.85 -18.90
N ARG A 120 -1.34 -3.58 -18.38
CA ARG A 120 -2.74 -3.16 -18.42
C ARG A 120 -2.96 -1.90 -17.58
N GLY A 121 -2.29 -1.79 -16.44
CA GLY A 121 -2.31 -0.65 -15.54
C GLY A 121 -1.88 0.63 -16.24
N CYS A 122 -0.81 0.61 -17.04
CA CYS A 122 -0.40 1.79 -17.83
C CYS A 122 -1.48 2.25 -18.82
N LEU A 123 -2.16 1.31 -19.50
CA LEU A 123 -3.24 1.63 -20.44
C LEU A 123 -4.46 2.22 -19.73
N ILE A 124 -4.82 1.68 -18.57
CA ILE A 124 -5.93 2.20 -17.76
C ILE A 124 -5.58 3.57 -17.19
N ALA A 125 -4.35 3.73 -16.70
CA ALA A 125 -3.87 4.99 -16.16
C ALA A 125 -3.93 6.12 -17.19
N GLY A 126 -3.47 5.90 -18.43
CA GLY A 126 -3.58 6.90 -19.50
C GLY A 126 -5.02 7.37 -19.71
N ARG A 127 -5.96 6.43 -19.84
CA ARG A 127 -7.40 6.77 -20.00
C ARG A 127 -7.97 7.53 -18.81
N VAL A 128 -7.62 7.14 -17.59
CA VAL A 128 -8.12 7.80 -16.37
C VAL A 128 -7.55 9.22 -16.26
N LEU A 129 -6.25 9.39 -16.53
CA LEU A 129 -5.60 10.70 -16.46
C LEU A 129 -6.12 11.66 -17.54
N GLU A 130 -6.36 11.17 -18.76
CA GLU A 130 -7.01 11.93 -19.84
C GLU A 130 -8.43 12.36 -19.45
N ASN A 131 -9.27 11.42 -18.98
CA ASN A 131 -10.64 11.71 -18.55
C ASN A 131 -10.70 12.71 -17.38
N ALA A 132 -9.75 12.62 -16.45
CA ALA A 132 -9.63 13.54 -15.33
C ALA A 132 -9.07 14.91 -15.74
N ASN A 133 -8.64 15.08 -17.00
CA ASN A 133 -7.93 16.25 -17.53
C ASN A 133 -6.69 16.58 -16.67
N TYR A 134 -5.92 15.55 -16.31
CA TYR A 134 -4.72 15.68 -15.50
C TYR A 134 -3.52 16.14 -16.36
N PRO A 135 -2.61 17.00 -15.87
CA PRO A 135 -1.53 17.55 -16.71
C PRO A 135 -0.63 16.49 -17.35
N GLU A 136 -0.50 16.54 -18.68
CA GLU A 136 0.26 15.57 -19.49
C GLU A 136 1.74 15.45 -19.09
N GLU A 137 2.33 16.52 -18.55
CA GLU A 137 3.72 16.55 -18.10
C GLU A 137 4.07 15.49 -17.04
N TYR A 138 3.07 14.97 -16.31
CA TYR A 138 3.25 13.92 -15.30
C TYR A 138 2.99 12.50 -15.82
N HIS A 139 2.32 12.35 -16.97
CA HIS A 139 1.77 11.06 -17.42
C HIS A 139 2.85 10.00 -17.62
N ASN A 140 3.97 10.37 -18.25
CA ASN A 140 5.06 9.43 -18.51
C ASN A 140 5.70 8.92 -17.21
N GLU A 141 5.96 9.79 -16.23
CA GLU A 141 6.53 9.36 -14.95
C GLU A 141 5.55 8.47 -14.18
N ILE A 142 4.24 8.76 -14.23
CA ILE A 142 3.20 7.91 -13.65
C ILE A 142 3.18 6.53 -14.33
N ALA A 143 3.18 6.50 -15.66
CA ALA A 143 3.17 5.25 -16.43
C ALA A 143 4.43 4.41 -16.17
N ASP A 144 5.60 5.03 -16.07
CA ASP A 144 6.86 4.33 -15.74
C ASP A 144 6.80 3.68 -14.35
N ILE A 145 6.24 4.39 -13.36
CA ILE A 145 6.07 3.84 -12.01
C ILE A 145 5.12 2.65 -12.04
N ILE A 146 3.96 2.76 -12.68
CA ILE A 146 2.98 1.68 -12.77
C ILE A 146 3.57 0.48 -13.53
N GLY A 147 4.25 0.73 -14.63
CA GLY A 147 4.86 -0.29 -15.48
C GLY A 147 5.96 -1.12 -14.80
N ASP A 148 6.57 -0.62 -13.72
CA ASP A 148 7.72 -1.26 -13.08
C ASP A 148 7.62 -1.41 -11.55
N HIS A 149 6.49 -1.07 -10.92
CA HIS A 149 6.37 -1.06 -9.44
C HIS A 149 6.64 -2.42 -8.78
N ASP A 150 6.24 -3.52 -9.42
CA ASP A 150 6.42 -4.88 -8.88
C ASP A 150 7.69 -5.58 -9.38
N THR A 151 8.03 -5.41 -10.66
CA THR A 151 9.15 -6.10 -11.32
C THR A 151 10.50 -5.43 -11.18
N ARG A 152 10.50 -4.12 -10.93
CA ARG A 152 11.64 -3.21 -10.80
C ARG A 152 12.91 -3.63 -11.55
N LYS A 153 12.97 -3.32 -12.85
CA LYS A 153 14.17 -3.49 -13.69
C LYS A 153 14.95 -2.20 -13.90
N LEU A 154 14.32 -1.05 -13.73
CA LEU A 154 14.90 0.24 -14.08
C LEU A 154 15.16 1.11 -12.84
N PRO A 155 16.10 2.07 -12.93
CA PRO A 155 16.21 3.13 -11.93
C PRO A 155 14.84 3.82 -11.76
N THR A 156 14.39 3.93 -10.52
CA THR A 156 13.10 4.58 -10.21
C THR A 156 13.32 6.02 -9.74
N THR A 157 12.39 6.90 -10.09
CA THR A 157 12.32 8.24 -9.53
C THR A 157 12.03 8.18 -8.02
N ASP A 158 12.25 9.28 -7.30
CA ASP A 158 11.94 9.33 -5.88
C ASP A 158 10.44 9.11 -5.61
N SER A 159 9.57 9.61 -6.49
CA SER A 159 8.12 9.33 -6.48
C SER A 159 7.83 7.83 -6.56
N GLY A 160 8.49 7.10 -7.47
CA GLY A 160 8.34 5.65 -7.59
C GLY A 160 8.92 4.84 -6.42
N LYS A 161 9.93 5.37 -5.71
CA LYS A 161 10.39 4.78 -4.45
C LYS A 161 9.30 4.89 -3.37
N ILE A 162 8.66 6.05 -3.27
CA ILE A 162 7.56 6.29 -2.32
C ILE A 162 6.37 5.37 -2.61
N VAL A 163 5.92 5.27 -3.86
CA VAL A 163 4.80 4.39 -4.24
C VAL A 163 5.08 2.94 -3.87
N ARG A 164 6.29 2.44 -4.15
CA ARG A 164 6.66 1.08 -3.77
C ARG A 164 6.73 0.90 -2.25
N ALA A 165 7.28 1.87 -1.53
CA ALA A 165 7.30 1.79 -0.07
C ALA A 165 5.89 1.72 0.50
N ALA A 166 4.95 2.52 -0.03
CA ALA A 166 3.54 2.47 0.34
C ALA A 166 2.86 1.12 0.04
N ASP A 167 3.13 0.53 -1.13
CA ASP A 167 2.64 -0.82 -1.47
C ASP A 167 3.23 -1.91 -0.55
N LEU A 168 4.49 -1.80 -0.15
CA LEU A 168 5.08 -2.70 0.85
C LEU A 168 4.51 -2.48 2.26
N LEU A 169 4.16 -1.23 2.60
CA LEU A 169 3.50 -0.88 3.87
C LEU A 169 2.08 -1.46 3.96
N TRP A 170 1.34 -1.51 2.85
CA TRP A 170 0.03 -2.17 2.81
C TRP A 170 0.08 -3.60 3.38
N ARG A 171 1.15 -4.34 3.08
CA ARG A 171 1.30 -5.75 3.51
C ARG A 171 1.24 -5.92 5.03
N VAL A 172 1.66 -4.93 5.82
CA VAL A 172 1.64 -4.99 7.29
C VAL A 172 0.36 -4.44 7.92
N THR A 173 -0.64 -4.08 7.11
CA THR A 173 -1.91 -3.52 7.60
C THR A 173 -2.95 -4.59 7.93
N TYR A 174 -3.91 -4.23 8.79
CA TYR A 174 -4.97 -5.13 9.21
C TYR A 174 -5.78 -5.74 8.04
N PRO A 175 -6.21 -4.97 7.03
CA PRO A 175 -6.95 -5.54 5.90
C PRO A 175 -6.15 -6.62 5.15
N CYS A 176 -4.87 -6.37 4.87
CA CYS A 176 -3.99 -7.37 4.24
C CYS A 176 -3.91 -8.65 5.08
N VAL A 177 -3.64 -8.53 6.39
CA VAL A 177 -3.53 -9.68 7.30
C VAL A 177 -4.86 -10.44 7.38
N GLN A 178 -5.99 -9.75 7.37
CA GLN A 178 -7.30 -10.39 7.39
C GLN A 178 -7.58 -11.18 6.11
N ILE A 179 -7.14 -10.68 4.95
CA ILE A 179 -7.47 -11.25 3.64
C ILE A 179 -6.52 -12.40 3.27
N TYR A 180 -5.22 -12.19 3.49
CA TYR A 180 -4.17 -13.11 3.03
C TYR A 180 -3.65 -14.03 4.14
N LEU A 181 -3.79 -13.65 5.42
CA LEU A 181 -3.26 -14.39 6.57
C LEU A 181 -4.31 -14.69 7.67
N PRO A 182 -5.56 -15.09 7.33
CA PRO A 182 -6.65 -15.16 8.30
C PRO A 182 -6.37 -16.09 9.49
N GLU A 183 -5.76 -17.24 9.24
CA GLU A 183 -5.61 -18.36 10.19
C GLU A 183 -4.23 -18.44 10.88
N LEU A 184 -3.36 -17.43 10.71
CA LEU A 184 -2.03 -17.48 11.31
C LEU A 184 -2.04 -17.09 12.80
N SER A 185 -1.25 -17.80 13.61
CA SER A 185 -0.92 -17.34 14.95
C SER A 185 -0.09 -16.06 14.92
N VAL A 186 -0.08 -15.30 16.02
CA VAL A 186 0.67 -14.02 16.12
C VAL A 186 2.12 -14.16 15.65
N LYS A 187 2.83 -15.20 16.10
CA LYS A 187 4.25 -15.42 15.76
C LYS A 187 4.43 -15.68 14.26
N HIS A 188 3.57 -16.52 13.67
CA HIS A 188 3.64 -16.79 12.22
C HIS A 188 3.27 -15.57 11.39
N ALA A 189 2.26 -14.80 11.80
CA ALA A 189 1.91 -13.54 11.16
C ALA A 189 3.09 -12.57 11.22
N LEU A 190 3.67 -12.33 12.40
CA LEU A 190 4.85 -11.49 12.59
C LEU A 190 5.99 -11.90 11.65
N THR A 191 6.43 -13.16 11.70
CA THR A 191 7.53 -13.65 10.87
C THR A 191 7.25 -13.49 9.37
N LYS A 192 6.02 -13.76 8.93
CA LYS A 192 5.66 -13.61 7.52
C LYS A 192 5.68 -12.16 7.09
N LEU A 193 5.08 -11.26 7.88
CA LEU A 193 5.05 -9.82 7.61
C LEU A 193 6.46 -9.21 7.58
N GLU A 194 7.33 -9.58 8.52
CA GLU A 194 8.73 -9.16 8.52
C GLU A 194 9.44 -9.62 7.25
N LYS A 195 9.28 -10.90 6.88
CA LYS A 195 9.89 -11.46 5.67
C LYS A 195 9.41 -10.78 4.39
N THR A 196 8.11 -10.51 4.28
CA THR A 196 7.51 -10.01 3.03
C THR A 196 7.49 -8.49 2.91
N SER A 197 7.89 -7.75 3.94
CA SER A 197 7.91 -6.28 3.93
C SER A 197 9.21 -5.69 4.47
N LEU A 198 9.55 -5.98 5.73
CA LEU A 198 10.67 -5.32 6.42
C LEU A 198 12.04 -5.83 5.98
N ASN A 199 12.14 -7.12 5.67
CA ASN A 199 13.39 -7.86 5.44
C ASN A 199 13.59 -8.25 3.97
N LEU A 200 12.90 -7.56 3.04
CA LEU A 200 13.13 -7.76 1.61
C LEU A 200 14.55 -7.35 1.23
N LYS A 201 15.10 -8.00 0.20
CA LYS A 201 16.42 -7.69 -0.35
C LYS A 201 16.31 -6.63 -1.45
N SER A 202 17.42 -5.93 -1.70
CA SER A 202 17.56 -4.99 -2.83
C SER A 202 17.15 -5.68 -4.14
N PRO A 203 16.45 -5.00 -5.07
CA PRO A 203 16.10 -3.57 -5.08
C PRO A 203 14.79 -3.19 -4.36
N HIS A 204 14.23 -4.10 -3.54
CA HIS A 204 12.90 -3.96 -2.94
C HIS A 204 12.93 -3.61 -1.44
N THR A 205 14.05 -3.13 -0.92
CA THR A 205 14.22 -2.75 0.49
C THR A 205 13.52 -1.44 0.83
N LEU A 206 12.84 -1.39 1.98
CA LEU A 206 12.41 -0.14 2.60
C LEU A 206 13.63 0.67 3.10
N GLY A 207 13.55 2.00 3.00
CA GLY A 207 14.47 2.90 3.69
C GLY A 207 14.21 2.96 5.20
N GLU A 208 15.06 3.65 5.95
CA GLU A 208 14.98 3.68 7.42
C GLU A 208 13.70 4.34 7.95
N THR A 209 13.23 5.41 7.30
CA THR A 209 11.96 6.07 7.67
C THR A 209 10.78 5.12 7.43
N GLU A 210 10.76 4.48 6.27
CA GLU A 210 9.70 3.60 5.82
C GLU A 210 9.65 2.33 6.67
N LYS A 211 10.80 1.78 7.06
CA LYS A 211 10.89 0.67 8.01
C LYS A 211 10.31 1.04 9.37
N GLN A 212 10.61 2.23 9.88
CA GLN A 212 10.05 2.64 11.18
C GLN A 212 8.54 2.79 11.13
N ILE A 213 7.99 3.36 10.06
CA ILE A 213 6.53 3.40 9.82
C ILE A 213 5.96 1.98 9.73
N ALA A 214 6.61 1.09 8.96
CA ALA A 214 6.20 -0.30 8.82
C ALA A 214 6.17 -1.06 10.15
N ARG A 215 7.16 -0.84 11.02
CA ARG A 215 7.21 -1.45 12.36
C ARG A 215 6.07 -0.97 13.25
N ILE A 216 5.73 0.33 13.19
CA ILE A 216 4.60 0.90 13.95
C ILE A 216 3.29 0.30 13.45
N GLU A 217 3.05 0.27 12.14
CA GLU A 217 1.83 -0.30 11.55
C GLU A 217 1.72 -1.81 11.76
N LEU A 218 2.85 -2.53 11.72
CA LEU A 218 2.88 -3.95 12.05
C LEU A 218 2.42 -4.18 13.49
N ALA A 219 2.98 -3.44 14.46
CA ALA A 219 2.59 -3.57 15.86
C ALA A 219 1.10 -3.23 16.06
N ASN A 220 0.62 -2.17 15.42
CA ASN A 220 -0.78 -1.74 15.42
C ASN A 220 -1.71 -2.84 14.89
N THR A 221 -1.39 -3.39 13.72
CA THR A 221 -2.15 -4.48 13.09
C THR A 221 -2.20 -5.73 13.97
N LEU A 222 -1.06 -6.16 14.51
CA LEU A 222 -1.02 -7.34 15.36
C LEU A 222 -1.81 -7.13 16.65
N LEU A 223 -1.68 -5.97 17.28
CA LEU A 223 -2.43 -5.64 18.49
C LEU A 223 -3.94 -5.59 18.21
N PHE A 224 -4.36 -4.95 17.12
CA PHE A 224 -5.77 -4.86 16.73
C PHE A 224 -6.38 -6.23 16.43
N LYS A 225 -5.68 -7.08 15.65
CA LYS A 225 -6.19 -8.39 15.26
C LYS A 225 -6.18 -9.42 16.40
N PHE A 226 -5.12 -9.46 17.20
CA PHE A 226 -4.86 -10.56 18.13
C PHE A 226 -4.90 -10.15 19.62
N GLY A 227 -5.05 -8.87 19.93
CA GLY A 227 -5.20 -8.35 21.29
C GLY A 227 -4.08 -8.79 22.24
N LYS A 228 -4.45 -9.38 23.37
CA LYS A 228 -3.51 -9.78 24.44
C LYS A 228 -2.41 -10.74 23.95
N ALA A 229 -2.70 -11.62 23.00
CA ALA A 229 -1.71 -12.54 22.45
C ALA A 229 -0.60 -11.81 21.68
N ALA A 230 -0.94 -10.73 20.96
CA ALA A 230 0.05 -9.88 20.31
C ALA A 230 0.85 -9.05 21.30
N HIS A 231 0.22 -8.55 22.37
CA HIS A 231 0.91 -7.75 23.38
C HIS A 231 2.15 -8.47 23.95
N GLN A 232 2.02 -9.76 24.29
CA GLN A 232 3.13 -10.55 24.83
C GLN A 232 4.28 -10.71 23.83
N VAL A 233 3.97 -11.00 22.55
CA VAL A 233 4.98 -11.17 21.51
C VAL A 233 5.67 -9.85 21.17
N LEU A 234 4.92 -8.74 21.14
CA LEU A 234 5.45 -7.43 20.79
C LEU A 234 6.36 -6.84 21.89
N GLN A 235 6.15 -7.20 23.16
CA GLN A 235 7.03 -6.76 24.26
C GLN A 235 8.49 -7.18 24.07
N GLU A 236 8.75 -8.31 23.40
CA GLU A 236 10.10 -8.84 23.20
C GLU A 236 10.90 -8.04 22.14
N ASN A 237 10.27 -7.69 21.01
CA ASN A 237 10.99 -7.20 19.82
C ASN A 237 10.48 -5.86 19.25
N TYR A 238 9.36 -5.36 19.80
CA TYR A 238 8.63 -4.18 19.30
C TYR A 238 8.15 -3.28 20.45
N LEU A 239 8.84 -3.30 21.61
CA LEU A 239 8.40 -2.56 22.81
C LEU A 239 8.19 -1.06 22.53
N LYS A 240 9.09 -0.44 21.75
CA LYS A 240 8.99 0.98 21.39
C LYS A 240 7.73 1.25 20.56
N GLU A 241 7.48 0.43 19.54
CA GLU A 241 6.32 0.57 18.67
C GLU A 241 5.01 0.26 19.42
N LEU A 242 5.01 -0.77 20.27
CA LEU A 242 3.88 -1.13 21.12
C LEU A 242 3.47 0.02 22.04
N ASN A 243 4.44 0.64 22.73
CA ASN A 243 4.16 1.78 23.60
C ASN A 243 3.57 2.95 22.82
N LYS A 244 4.05 3.20 21.61
CA LYS A 244 3.50 4.25 20.74
C LYS A 244 2.07 3.96 20.31
N VAL A 245 1.77 2.71 19.92
CA VAL A 245 0.42 2.29 19.53
C VAL A 245 -0.56 2.39 20.70
N LEU A 246 -0.15 2.03 21.92
CA LEU A 246 -1.02 2.08 23.11
C LEU A 246 -1.36 3.51 23.56
N LEU A 247 -0.57 4.51 23.15
CA LEU A 247 -0.82 5.93 23.42
C LEU A 247 -1.74 6.59 22.40
N PHE A 248 -2.11 5.87 21.33
CA PHE A 248 -2.93 6.33 20.21
C PHE A 248 -4.35 5.73 20.26
#